data_AF-A0A2C9JQ02-F1
#
_entry.id   AF-A0A2C9JQ02-F1
#
_cell.length_a   1.000
_cell.length_b   1.000
_cell.length_c   1.000
_cell.angle_alpha   90.00
_cell.angle_beta   90.00
_cell.angle_gamma   90.00
#
_symmetry.space_group_name_H-M   'P 1'
#
loop_
_entity.id
_entity.type
_entity.pdbx_description
1 polymer ?
#
loop_
_entity_poly.entity_id
_entity_poly.type
_entity_poly.pdbx_seq_one_letter_code
_entity_poly.pdbx_strand_id
1 'polypeptide(L)'
;MRSWFELVKEIEPTPNRGGDDRDNSTEYTTIQLHGNIHKCTITGLKPLTTYEVCLVYKKIHPMQCSNYTTTQEVEVLVSDGIVRISKSQIGLGFAVVLGIVVLVVVLLLVRRARRRKDYQGPLADEEKASIPLSDNKLLALQHGTFNGLDSLRVLDLSRNGIRRVETHSFAGLTDLEVLNLKNNQLYQLERGWLLPLTSLQRLYLSDNKISSLDDGVFAKLPELQHLDLSNNMIREVPDNAFSGLRSLNLLNFTGNSNMKEVPTKSLQPLPTVNILLLDGLAMSRLRSFAVGSIDVVELSISYTPKLQVIEKAAFHNLSSLTSLQLHDNPRLVYIHPASFASVPRLRHLHLHNNGLVSVSSQLVTSLPSLYDLHLHHNRFFCDCNIYWLRKELSLENPRSSLTSPMTSSTDDVIYTLASTGTSSPRSLVSEPQRVSCYFQSGSPEMSLMQLPMEYFSPMCPPTVLAMFPADISLTIGEELWLECHGLGVPAPSLSWVLPGGREINATSNFVGETNFSLTEVLQDSALLHIKPVSLSDSGTYGCRAVNSISEETKTTQVRVQNKPLSISDVRVGNDYITLAWRGAIPRVQMSDFQLF
;
A
#
# COMPACT_ATOMS: atom_id res chain seq x y z
N MET A 1 32.65 14.43 -21.38
CA MET A 1 33.60 14.36 -22.52
C MET A 1 34.35 13.03 -22.38
N ARG A 2 34.16 12.11 -23.34
CA ARG A 2 34.80 10.79 -23.57
C ARG A 2 35.47 10.03 -22.40
N SER A 3 35.00 8.82 -22.14
CA SER A 3 35.82 7.62 -22.38
C SER A 3 34.97 6.35 -22.33
N TRP A 4 34.76 5.78 -23.51
CA TRP A 4 34.46 4.36 -23.69
C TRP A 4 35.76 3.62 -23.42
N PHE A 5 35.77 2.67 -22.49
CA PHE A 5 36.86 1.72 -22.35
C PHE A 5 36.32 0.34 -22.70
N GLU A 6 36.39 0.00 -24.00
CA GLU A 6 36.42 -1.39 -24.44
C GLU A 6 37.81 -1.93 -24.12
N LEU A 7 37.92 -2.80 -23.11
CA LEU A 7 39.11 -3.61 -22.94
C LEU A 7 38.97 -4.82 -23.87
N VAL A 8 39.33 -4.62 -25.15
CA VAL A 8 39.50 -5.71 -26.11
C VAL A 8 40.81 -6.40 -25.75
N LYS A 9 40.74 -7.56 -25.09
CA LYS A 9 41.92 -8.44 -24.97
C LYS A 9 41.86 -9.41 -26.13
N GLU A 10 42.71 -9.18 -27.11
CA GLU A 10 43.00 -10.09 -28.22
C GLU A 10 43.57 -11.39 -27.63
N ILE A 11 42.91 -12.52 -27.89
CA ILE A 11 43.44 -13.85 -27.56
C ILE A 11 44.10 -14.34 -28.84
N GLU A 12 45.42 -14.13 -28.96
CA GLU A 12 46.18 -14.78 -30.03
C GLU A 12 46.24 -16.30 -29.77
N PRO A 13 45.94 -17.14 -30.77
CA PRO A 13 46.22 -18.56 -30.67
C PRO A 13 47.74 -18.77 -30.74
N THR A 14 48.32 -19.35 -29.69
CA THR A 14 49.72 -19.77 -29.70
C THR A 14 49.98 -20.77 -30.83
N PRO A 15 50.93 -20.52 -31.75
CA PRO A 15 51.26 -21.50 -32.77
C PRO A 15 52.12 -22.61 -32.16
N ASN A 16 51.68 -23.86 -32.39
CA ASN A 16 52.44 -25.08 -32.16
C ASN A 16 53.89 -24.95 -32.65
N ARG A 17 54.85 -24.91 -31.73
CA ARG A 17 56.23 -25.38 -31.93
C ARG A 17 56.66 -26.16 -30.70
N GLY A 18 56.96 -27.43 -30.92
CA GLY A 18 57.11 -28.44 -29.89
C GLY A 18 58.32 -28.26 -28.98
N GLY A 19 58.24 -28.96 -27.84
CA GLY A 19 59.35 -29.12 -26.91
C GLY A 19 58.86 -29.37 -25.48
N ASP A 20 58.68 -30.65 -25.16
CA ASP A 20 58.75 -31.31 -23.84
C ASP A 20 57.69 -31.02 -22.76
N ASP A 21 57.08 -32.12 -22.29
CA ASP A 21 56.03 -32.22 -21.29
C ASP A 21 56.54 -31.88 -19.88
N ARG A 22 55.83 -30.97 -19.18
CA ARG A 22 55.33 -31.12 -17.79
C ARG A 22 54.82 -29.78 -17.25
N ASP A 23 53.56 -29.44 -17.53
CA ASP A 23 52.64 -28.88 -16.51
C ASP A 23 51.20 -28.95 -17.06
N ASN A 24 50.38 -29.85 -16.51
CA ASN A 24 48.99 -30.03 -16.94
C ASN A 24 48.08 -29.10 -16.12
N SER A 25 48.36 -27.80 -16.15
CA SER A 25 47.39 -26.78 -15.75
C SER A 25 46.52 -26.49 -16.97
N THR A 26 45.25 -26.89 -16.95
CA THR A 26 44.25 -26.32 -17.86
C THR A 26 44.32 -24.80 -17.71
N GLU A 27 44.88 -24.11 -18.71
CA GLU A 27 45.08 -22.66 -18.71
C GLU A 27 43.72 -21.96 -18.79
N TYR A 28 43.14 -21.64 -17.63
CA TYR A 28 41.98 -20.76 -17.56
C TYR A 28 42.42 -19.31 -17.80
N THR A 29 41.68 -18.58 -18.64
CA THR A 29 42.00 -17.19 -18.96
C THR A 29 41.33 -16.25 -17.96
N THR A 30 42.08 -15.69 -17.01
CA THR A 30 41.53 -14.74 -16.03
C THR A 30 41.42 -13.31 -16.57
N ILE A 31 40.25 -12.68 -16.38
CA ILE A 31 39.99 -11.26 -16.71
C ILE A 31 39.82 -10.46 -15.41
N GLN A 32 40.66 -9.43 -15.21
CA GLN A 32 40.58 -8.51 -14.06
C GLN A 32 39.48 -7.48 -14.24
N LEU A 33 38.68 -7.24 -13.19
CA LEU A 33 37.54 -6.33 -13.22
C LEU A 33 37.89 -4.98 -12.55
N HIS A 34 37.50 -3.83 -13.14
CA HIS A 34 37.69 -2.49 -12.53
C HIS A 34 36.43 -1.62 -12.62
N GLY A 35 36.08 -0.88 -11.54
CA GLY A 35 35.18 0.30 -11.57
C GLY A 35 33.65 0.09 -11.48
N ASN A 36 32.91 1.12 -11.02
CA ASN A 36 31.56 1.07 -10.44
C ASN A 36 30.37 0.52 -11.29
N ILE A 37 30.51 0.23 -12.59
CA ILE A 37 29.50 -0.48 -13.42
C ILE A 37 30.22 -1.40 -14.40
N HIS A 38 29.67 -2.59 -14.57
CA HIS A 38 30.50 -3.78 -14.72
C HIS A 38 29.86 -4.72 -15.74
N LYS A 39 30.26 -4.54 -17.00
CA LYS A 39 29.87 -5.34 -18.17
C LYS A 39 31.16 -5.83 -18.83
N CYS A 40 31.27 -7.12 -19.10
CA CYS A 40 32.40 -7.74 -19.76
C CYS A 40 31.86 -8.55 -20.94
N THR A 41 32.43 -8.36 -22.12
CA THR A 41 32.16 -9.21 -23.28
C THR A 41 33.39 -10.05 -23.55
N ILE A 42 33.24 -11.36 -23.45
CA ILE A 42 34.23 -12.34 -23.88
C ILE A 42 33.95 -12.59 -25.36
N THR A 43 34.90 -12.30 -26.25
CA THR A 43 34.79 -12.48 -27.71
C THR A 43 35.78 -13.53 -28.21
N GLY A 44 35.60 -14.03 -29.43
CA GLY A 44 36.48 -15.06 -30.02
C GLY A 44 36.16 -16.48 -29.56
N LEU A 45 34.93 -16.72 -29.08
CA LEU A 45 34.46 -18.03 -28.65
C LEU A 45 34.06 -18.89 -29.85
N LYS A 46 34.16 -20.21 -29.70
CA LYS A 46 33.70 -21.15 -30.73
C LYS A 46 32.18 -21.29 -30.67
N PRO A 47 31.46 -21.31 -31.81
CA PRO A 47 30.03 -21.60 -31.86
C PRO A 47 29.71 -22.99 -31.27
N LEU A 48 28.49 -23.17 -30.75
CA LEU A 48 27.99 -24.44 -30.17
C LEU A 48 28.88 -25.03 -29.07
N THR A 49 29.68 -24.21 -28.39
CA THR A 49 30.60 -24.65 -27.33
C THR A 49 30.08 -24.13 -25.98
N THR A 50 30.07 -25.00 -24.97
CA THR A 50 29.66 -24.62 -23.62
C THR A 50 30.87 -24.16 -22.81
N TYR A 51 30.79 -22.97 -22.26
CA TYR A 51 31.79 -22.36 -21.40
C TYR A 51 31.23 -22.26 -19.99
N GLU A 52 31.96 -22.78 -18.99
CA GLU A 52 31.71 -22.47 -17.59
C GLU A 52 32.34 -21.12 -17.29
N VAL A 53 31.55 -20.22 -16.73
CA VAL A 53 32.03 -18.88 -16.37
C VAL A 53 31.78 -18.65 -14.89
N CYS A 54 32.86 -18.35 -14.17
CA CYS A 54 32.83 -18.19 -12.72
C CYS A 54 33.24 -16.78 -12.30
N LEU A 55 32.48 -16.22 -11.37
CA LEU A 55 32.80 -14.97 -10.68
C LEU A 55 33.49 -15.33 -9.35
N VAL A 56 34.74 -14.91 -9.20
CA VAL A 56 35.61 -15.39 -8.11
C VAL A 56 36.29 -14.22 -7.42
N TYR A 57 36.52 -14.38 -6.12
CA TYR A 57 37.20 -13.42 -5.27
C TYR A 57 38.58 -13.95 -4.85
N LYS A 58 39.66 -13.19 -5.11
CA LYS A 58 41.05 -13.47 -4.66
C LYS A 58 41.43 -14.96 -4.73
N LYS A 59 41.65 -15.45 -5.97
CA LYS A 59 42.09 -16.81 -6.35
C LYS A 59 41.84 -17.87 -5.28
N ILE A 60 40.61 -18.42 -5.19
CA ILE A 60 40.28 -19.84 -4.89
C ILE A 60 38.84 -20.05 -4.35
N HIS A 61 38.03 -19.02 -4.06
CA HIS A 61 36.62 -19.24 -3.65
C HIS A 61 35.62 -18.82 -4.74
N PRO A 62 35.04 -19.75 -5.53
CA PRO A 62 33.99 -19.42 -6.49
C PRO A 62 32.78 -18.85 -5.76
N MET A 63 32.39 -17.61 -6.10
CA MET A 63 31.21 -16.97 -5.53
C MET A 63 29.95 -17.35 -6.30
N GLN A 64 30.05 -17.45 -7.63
CA GLN A 64 28.97 -17.87 -8.51
C GLN A 64 29.55 -18.43 -9.82
N CYS A 65 29.15 -19.64 -10.23
CA CYS A 65 29.53 -20.25 -11.51
C CYS A 65 28.28 -20.57 -12.33
N SER A 66 28.35 -20.42 -13.65
CA SER A 66 27.24 -20.74 -14.55
C SER A 66 27.76 -21.15 -15.93
N ASN A 67 27.08 -22.11 -16.55
CA ASN A 67 27.43 -22.61 -17.88
C ASN A 67 26.63 -21.87 -18.96
N TYR A 68 27.32 -21.43 -20.01
CA TYR A 68 26.72 -20.72 -21.14
C TYR A 68 27.15 -21.37 -22.46
N THR A 69 26.19 -21.66 -23.34
CA THR A 69 26.44 -22.30 -24.64
C THR A 69 26.27 -21.29 -25.77
N THR A 70 27.32 -21.07 -26.58
CA THR A 70 27.31 -20.15 -27.73
C THR A 70 26.34 -20.60 -28.82
N THR A 71 25.74 -19.64 -29.52
CA THR A 71 24.69 -19.90 -30.53
C THR A 71 25.26 -20.21 -31.91
N GLN A 72 24.42 -20.74 -32.81
CA GLN A 72 24.77 -21.01 -34.21
C GLN A 72 24.39 -19.81 -35.10
N GLU A 73 25.08 -19.61 -36.23
CA GLU A 73 24.64 -18.69 -37.28
C GLU A 73 23.19 -18.99 -37.70
N VAL A 74 22.29 -18.04 -37.48
CA VAL A 74 20.95 -18.06 -38.05
C VAL A 74 20.99 -17.22 -39.33
N GLU A 75 21.13 -17.89 -40.48
CA GLU A 75 20.68 -17.30 -41.75
C GLU A 75 19.16 -17.10 -41.66
N VAL A 76 18.72 -15.85 -41.73
CA VAL A 76 17.30 -15.51 -41.82
C VAL A 76 16.82 -15.86 -43.24
N LEU A 77 16.32 -17.08 -43.40
CA LEU A 77 15.50 -17.46 -44.55
C LEU A 77 14.06 -17.02 -44.29
N VAL A 78 13.61 -16.04 -45.07
CA VAL A 78 12.19 -15.73 -45.26
C VAL A 78 11.53 -16.93 -45.96
N SER A 79 10.53 -17.56 -45.33
CA SER A 79 9.50 -18.30 -46.06
C SER A 79 8.21 -18.43 -45.25
N ASP A 80 7.10 -18.23 -45.98
CA ASP A 80 5.72 -18.44 -45.56
C ASP A 80 5.46 -19.83 -44.96
N GLY A 81 4.49 -19.92 -44.04
CA GLY A 81 3.97 -21.23 -43.63
C GLY A 81 2.93 -21.20 -42.52
N ILE A 82 1.65 -21.14 -42.90
CA ILE A 82 0.51 -21.52 -42.05
C ILE A 82 0.66 -22.98 -41.60
N VAL A 83 0.46 -23.26 -40.31
CA VAL A 83 0.13 -24.62 -39.85
C VAL A 83 -1.19 -24.61 -39.07
N ARG A 84 -2.13 -25.37 -39.62
CA ARG A 84 -3.48 -25.68 -39.14
C ARG A 84 -3.38 -26.79 -38.09
N ILE A 85 -4.01 -26.64 -36.92
CA ILE A 85 -4.15 -27.75 -35.96
C ILE A 85 -5.63 -28.18 -35.93
N SER A 86 -5.85 -29.45 -36.30
CA SER A 86 -7.17 -30.10 -36.28
C SER A 86 -7.50 -30.64 -34.88
N LYS A 87 -8.80 -30.68 -34.57
CA LYS A 87 -9.36 -31.44 -33.43
C LYS A 87 -9.60 -32.89 -33.85
N SER A 88 -9.24 -33.84 -32.99
CA SER A 88 -10.08 -35.02 -32.73
C SER A 88 -9.74 -35.61 -31.36
N GLN A 89 -10.76 -36.24 -30.78
CA GLN A 89 -10.94 -36.66 -29.38
C GLN A 89 -10.73 -38.17 -29.23
N ILE A 90 -10.65 -38.65 -27.97
CA ILE A 90 -11.41 -39.76 -27.31
C ILE A 90 -10.58 -40.21 -26.08
N GLY A 91 -11.03 -40.00 -24.83
CA GLY A 91 -11.84 -40.93 -23.99
C GLY A 91 -10.89 -41.62 -22.97
N LEU A 92 -11.14 -41.80 -21.66
CA LEU A 92 -12.34 -42.09 -20.86
C LEU A 92 -12.02 -41.80 -19.37
N GLY A 93 -13.05 -41.57 -18.54
CA GLY A 93 -12.88 -41.57 -17.08
C GLY A 93 -14.11 -41.08 -16.32
N PHE A 94 -15.17 -41.89 -16.29
CA PHE A 94 -16.43 -41.63 -15.59
C PHE A 94 -16.33 -41.95 -14.08
N ALA A 95 -17.18 -41.25 -13.32
CA ALA A 95 -17.67 -41.55 -11.96
C ALA A 95 -16.75 -41.22 -10.77
N VAL A 96 -17.03 -40.06 -10.13
CA VAL A 96 -17.04 -39.74 -8.67
C VAL A 96 -17.31 -38.23 -8.45
N VAL A 97 -17.20 -37.39 -9.49
CA VAL A 97 -17.20 -35.91 -9.35
C VAL A 97 -18.60 -35.27 -9.16
N LEU A 98 -19.71 -35.97 -9.43
CA LEU A 98 -21.04 -35.33 -9.37
C LEU A 98 -21.54 -35.02 -7.94
N GLY A 99 -21.06 -35.73 -6.92
CA GLY A 99 -21.51 -35.51 -5.53
C GLY A 99 -20.88 -34.30 -4.85
N ILE A 100 -19.61 -34.00 -5.16
CA ILE A 100 -18.86 -32.90 -4.52
C ILE A 100 -19.23 -31.55 -5.15
N VAL A 101 -19.54 -31.52 -6.45
CA VAL A 101 -19.92 -30.28 -7.15
C VAL A 101 -21.26 -29.74 -6.65
N VAL A 102 -22.23 -30.60 -6.33
CA VAL A 102 -23.55 -30.15 -5.84
C VAL A 102 -23.45 -29.57 -4.42
N LEU A 103 -22.63 -30.16 -3.53
CA LEU A 103 -22.45 -29.64 -2.17
C LEU A 103 -21.70 -28.31 -2.14
N VAL A 104 -20.68 -28.15 -3.01
CA VAL A 104 -19.94 -26.88 -3.16
C VAL A 104 -20.82 -25.82 -3.81
N VAL A 105 -21.65 -26.16 -4.79
CA VAL A 105 -22.58 -25.22 -5.42
C VAL A 105 -23.67 -24.79 -4.44
N VAL A 106 -24.22 -25.68 -3.62
CA VAL A 106 -25.20 -25.30 -2.58
C VAL A 106 -24.56 -24.45 -1.48
N LEU A 107 -23.35 -24.76 -1.02
CA LEU A 107 -22.63 -23.93 -0.05
C LEU A 107 -22.23 -22.56 -0.62
N LEU A 108 -21.88 -22.49 -1.90
CA LEU A 108 -21.62 -21.22 -2.60
C LEU A 108 -22.90 -20.42 -2.85
N LEU A 109 -24.03 -21.07 -3.14
CA LEU A 109 -25.33 -20.41 -3.29
C LEU A 109 -25.85 -19.90 -1.94
N VAL A 110 -25.64 -20.65 -0.84
CA VAL A 110 -25.96 -20.20 0.52
C VAL A 110 -25.03 -19.06 0.97
N ARG A 111 -23.74 -19.07 0.60
CA ARG A 111 -22.83 -17.93 0.79
C ARG A 111 -23.19 -16.71 -0.07
N ARG A 112 -23.66 -16.93 -1.31
CA ARG A 112 -24.13 -15.88 -2.23
C ARG A 112 -25.47 -15.28 -1.79
N ALA A 113 -26.32 -16.06 -1.11
CA ALA A 113 -27.55 -15.58 -0.50
C ALA A 113 -27.30 -14.83 0.82
N ARG A 114 -26.29 -15.20 1.63
CA ARG A 114 -25.92 -14.44 2.84
C ARG A 114 -25.22 -13.11 2.54
N ARG A 115 -24.53 -12.95 1.39
CA ARG A 115 -23.99 -11.65 0.92
C ARG A 115 -24.99 -10.79 0.14
N ARG A 116 -26.28 -11.16 0.12
CA ARG A 116 -27.34 -10.42 -0.59
C ARG A 116 -28.11 -9.45 0.32
N LYS A 117 -27.52 -9.00 1.43
CA LYS A 117 -28.19 -8.08 2.37
C LYS A 117 -27.65 -6.66 2.45
N ASP A 118 -26.57 -6.30 1.77
CA ASP A 118 -26.15 -4.89 1.67
C ASP A 118 -25.76 -4.54 0.22
N TYR A 119 -26.28 -3.42 -0.28
CA TYR A 119 -26.30 -2.87 -1.65
C TYR A 119 -27.36 -3.41 -2.62
N GLN A 120 -28.49 -2.69 -2.69
CA GLN A 120 -29.45 -2.72 -3.81
C GLN A 120 -28.75 -2.36 -5.12
N GLY A 121 -28.91 -3.20 -6.15
CA GLY A 121 -28.34 -2.98 -7.48
C GLY A 121 -29.05 -1.84 -8.26
N PRO A 122 -28.33 -0.98 -8.99
CA PRO A 122 -28.85 0.26 -9.56
C PRO A 122 -29.35 0.17 -11.02
N LEU A 123 -29.77 -1.02 -11.47
CA LEU A 123 -30.23 -1.23 -12.86
C LEU A 123 -31.76 -1.27 -12.99
N ALA A 124 -32.49 -0.96 -11.92
CA ALA A 124 -33.95 -0.85 -11.92
C ALA A 124 -34.39 0.60 -12.24
N ASP A 125 -33.85 1.19 -13.31
CA ASP A 125 -34.43 2.39 -13.91
C ASP A 125 -35.26 1.92 -15.11
N GLU A 126 -36.58 2.05 -14.98
CA GLU A 126 -37.57 1.65 -15.99
C GLU A 126 -37.34 2.39 -17.33
N GLU A 127 -37.52 1.65 -18.43
CA GLU A 127 -37.71 2.16 -19.80
C GLU A 127 -36.53 2.86 -20.53
N LYS A 128 -35.27 2.54 -20.20
CA LYS A 128 -34.10 2.97 -21.00
C LYS A 128 -33.76 1.96 -22.11
N ALA A 129 -33.43 2.47 -23.30
CA ALA A 129 -32.90 1.67 -24.40
C ALA A 129 -31.63 0.93 -23.94
N SER A 130 -31.71 -0.40 -23.85
CA SER A 130 -30.65 -1.25 -23.32
C SER A 130 -30.45 -2.50 -24.18
N ILE A 131 -29.22 -3.00 -24.23
CA ILE A 131 -28.90 -4.28 -24.87
C ILE A 131 -28.29 -5.20 -23.79
N PRO A 132 -28.91 -6.37 -23.52
CA PRO A 132 -28.40 -7.31 -22.54
C PRO A 132 -27.30 -8.19 -23.17
N LEU A 133 -26.04 -7.79 -23.05
CA LEU A 133 -24.88 -8.59 -23.47
C LEU A 133 -24.12 -9.21 -22.29
N SER A 134 -24.66 -9.09 -21.07
CA SER A 134 -24.07 -9.70 -19.88
C SER A 134 -24.16 -11.22 -19.88
N ASP A 135 -23.28 -11.86 -19.11
CA ASP A 135 -23.19 -13.33 -18.96
C ASP A 135 -22.92 -14.09 -20.27
N ASN A 136 -22.18 -13.48 -21.19
CA ASN A 136 -21.74 -14.11 -22.44
C ASN A 136 -20.25 -14.51 -22.39
N LYS A 137 -19.68 -14.87 -23.55
CA LYS A 137 -18.28 -15.30 -23.70
C LYS A 137 -17.46 -14.35 -24.56
N LEU A 138 -17.82 -13.06 -24.59
CA LEU A 138 -17.10 -12.06 -25.38
C LEU A 138 -15.67 -11.90 -24.85
N LEU A 139 -14.68 -11.98 -25.72
CA LEU A 139 -13.25 -11.90 -25.36
C LEU A 139 -12.60 -10.55 -25.68
N ALA A 140 -13.16 -9.82 -26.64
CA ALA A 140 -12.72 -8.51 -27.07
C ALA A 140 -13.91 -7.74 -27.67
N LEU A 141 -13.81 -6.41 -27.66
CA LEU A 141 -14.68 -5.52 -28.43
C LEU A 141 -13.84 -4.94 -29.56
N GLN A 142 -14.34 -5.04 -30.78
CA GLN A 142 -13.66 -4.56 -31.98
C GLN A 142 -14.22 -3.19 -32.40
N HIS A 143 -13.43 -2.47 -33.19
CA HIS A 143 -13.85 -1.23 -33.82
C HIS A 143 -15.26 -1.32 -34.46
N GLY A 144 -16.13 -0.37 -34.14
CA GLY A 144 -17.45 -0.25 -34.77
C GLY A 144 -18.49 -1.31 -34.39
N THR A 145 -18.24 -2.12 -33.35
CA THR A 145 -19.17 -3.18 -32.88
C THR A 145 -20.58 -2.66 -32.61
N PHE A 146 -20.71 -1.40 -32.20
CA PHE A 146 -21.99 -0.77 -31.81
C PHE A 146 -22.41 0.39 -32.74
N ASN A 147 -21.83 0.49 -33.93
CA ASN A 147 -22.16 1.57 -34.87
C ASN A 147 -23.67 1.57 -35.21
N GLY A 148 -24.29 2.74 -35.21
CA GLY A 148 -25.71 2.92 -35.52
C GLY A 148 -26.66 2.68 -34.34
N LEU A 149 -26.15 2.39 -33.15
CA LEU A 149 -26.93 2.28 -31.91
C LEU A 149 -26.95 3.61 -31.13
N ASP A 150 -27.12 4.71 -31.86
CA ASP A 150 -26.88 6.07 -31.34
C ASP A 150 -27.87 6.50 -30.25
N SER A 151 -29.01 5.81 -30.11
CA SER A 151 -30.02 6.06 -29.06
C SER A 151 -29.84 5.16 -27.82
N LEU A 152 -28.81 4.32 -27.77
CA LEU A 152 -28.59 3.40 -26.67
C LEU A 152 -28.18 4.16 -25.40
N ARG A 153 -28.90 3.94 -24.30
CA ARG A 153 -28.64 4.60 -23.00
C ARG A 153 -27.89 3.71 -22.03
N VAL A 154 -28.12 2.39 -22.09
CA VAL A 154 -27.53 1.42 -21.16
C VAL A 154 -26.89 0.27 -21.93
N LEU A 155 -25.61 0.03 -21.68
CA LEU A 155 -24.87 -1.09 -22.27
C LEU A 155 -24.28 -1.94 -21.14
N ASP A 156 -24.85 -3.14 -20.96
CA ASP A 156 -24.35 -4.12 -19.99
C ASP A 156 -23.54 -5.22 -20.69
N LEU A 157 -22.23 -5.18 -20.47
CA LEU A 157 -21.23 -6.14 -20.95
C LEU A 157 -20.60 -6.92 -19.79
N SER A 158 -21.23 -6.88 -18.61
CA SER A 158 -20.68 -7.52 -17.41
C SER A 158 -20.65 -9.05 -17.50
N ARG A 159 -19.77 -9.68 -16.72
CA ARG A 159 -19.64 -11.16 -16.65
C ARG A 159 -19.34 -11.79 -18.01
N ASN A 160 -18.42 -11.17 -18.77
CA ASN A 160 -17.84 -11.71 -20.00
C ASN A 160 -16.36 -12.07 -19.78
N GLY A 161 -15.61 -12.34 -20.85
CA GLY A 161 -14.17 -12.61 -20.82
C GLY A 161 -13.33 -11.50 -21.48
N ILE A 162 -13.83 -10.26 -21.52
CA ILE A 162 -13.23 -9.18 -22.31
C ILE A 162 -11.86 -8.82 -21.72
N ARG A 163 -10.81 -8.94 -22.53
CA ARG A 163 -9.42 -8.63 -22.13
C ARG A 163 -8.94 -7.25 -22.55
N ARG A 164 -9.46 -6.76 -23.68
CA ARG A 164 -9.11 -5.47 -24.29
C ARG A 164 -10.34 -4.83 -24.90
N VAL A 165 -10.36 -3.51 -24.89
CA VAL A 165 -11.31 -2.69 -25.62
C VAL A 165 -10.49 -1.83 -26.58
N GLU A 166 -10.66 -2.03 -27.88
CA GLU A 166 -9.94 -1.24 -28.90
C GLU A 166 -10.44 0.20 -28.92
N THR A 167 -9.57 1.14 -29.32
CA THR A 167 -9.95 2.54 -29.51
C THR A 167 -11.11 2.65 -30.49
N HIS A 168 -12.13 3.43 -30.14
CA HIS A 168 -13.37 3.61 -30.92
C HIS A 168 -14.28 2.36 -30.99
N SER A 169 -14.12 1.36 -30.12
CA SER A 169 -15.09 0.26 -30.00
C SER A 169 -16.51 0.74 -29.71
N PHE A 170 -16.63 1.90 -29.05
CA PHE A 170 -17.90 2.54 -28.69
C PHE A 170 -18.28 3.73 -29.60
N ALA A 171 -17.73 3.79 -30.82
CA ALA A 171 -18.13 4.81 -31.78
C ALA A 171 -19.66 4.81 -32.00
N GLY A 172 -20.26 5.99 -32.12
CA GLY A 172 -21.71 6.18 -32.28
C GLY A 172 -22.51 6.24 -30.97
N LEU A 173 -21.98 5.72 -29.85
CA LEU A 173 -22.69 5.66 -28.57
C LEU A 173 -22.66 6.99 -27.77
N THR A 174 -22.95 8.12 -28.40
CA THR A 174 -22.84 9.46 -27.78
C THR A 174 -23.85 9.71 -26.66
N ASP A 175 -24.98 9.01 -26.72
CA ASP A 175 -26.11 9.13 -25.77
C ASP A 175 -26.02 8.14 -24.60
N LEU A 176 -25.00 7.28 -24.58
CA LEU A 176 -24.84 6.24 -23.57
C LEU A 176 -24.61 6.85 -22.20
N GLU A 177 -25.47 6.50 -21.24
CA GLU A 177 -25.43 6.98 -19.86
C GLU A 177 -24.76 5.97 -18.92
N VAL A 178 -24.93 4.67 -19.20
CA VAL A 178 -24.44 3.60 -18.33
C VAL A 178 -23.66 2.58 -19.15
N LEU A 179 -22.39 2.40 -18.78
CA LEU A 179 -21.53 1.34 -19.32
C LEU A 179 -21.10 0.41 -18.18
N ASN A 180 -21.52 -0.85 -18.26
CA ASN A 180 -21.15 -1.87 -17.28
C ASN A 180 -20.18 -2.89 -17.88
N LEU A 181 -18.94 -2.87 -17.42
CA LEU A 181 -17.85 -3.78 -17.80
C LEU A 181 -17.37 -4.62 -16.60
N LYS A 182 -18.16 -4.69 -15.52
CA LYS A 182 -17.85 -5.46 -14.31
C LYS A 182 -17.59 -6.94 -14.61
N ASN A 183 -16.74 -7.59 -13.81
CA ASN A 183 -16.46 -9.04 -13.91
C ASN A 183 -15.98 -9.43 -15.33
N ASN A 184 -14.98 -8.73 -15.85
CA ASN A 184 -14.29 -9.07 -17.10
C ASN A 184 -12.80 -9.37 -16.81
N GLN A 185 -11.95 -9.35 -17.83
CA GLN A 185 -10.51 -9.64 -17.73
C GLN A 185 -9.67 -8.47 -18.24
N LEU A 186 -10.19 -7.23 -18.15
CA LEU A 186 -9.48 -6.03 -18.56
C LEU A 186 -8.25 -5.85 -17.67
N TYR A 187 -7.08 -5.60 -18.27
CA TYR A 187 -5.82 -5.48 -17.53
C TYR A 187 -5.12 -4.13 -17.68
N GLN A 188 -5.45 -3.36 -18.73
CA GLN A 188 -4.95 -2.02 -18.98
C GLN A 188 -6.06 -1.17 -19.60
N LEU A 189 -6.10 0.11 -19.25
CA LEU A 189 -6.99 1.09 -19.88
C LEU A 189 -6.15 2.14 -20.61
N GLU A 190 -6.27 2.15 -21.93
CA GLU A 190 -5.50 3.02 -22.82
C GLU A 190 -6.14 4.39 -22.96
N ARG A 191 -5.37 5.42 -23.27
CA ARG A 191 -5.91 6.76 -23.49
C ARG A 191 -6.92 6.77 -24.64
N GLY A 192 -8.12 7.29 -24.38
CA GLY A 192 -9.11 7.62 -25.39
C GLY A 192 -10.07 6.49 -25.81
N TRP A 193 -10.03 5.34 -25.16
CA TRP A 193 -10.97 4.23 -25.38
C TRP A 193 -12.45 4.60 -25.15
N LEU A 194 -12.73 5.65 -24.36
CA LEU A 194 -14.07 6.19 -24.08
C LEU A 194 -14.37 7.54 -24.76
N LEU A 195 -13.51 8.01 -25.68
CA LEU A 195 -13.68 9.32 -26.34
C LEU A 195 -15.10 9.61 -26.88
N PRO A 196 -15.82 8.64 -27.47
CA PRO A 196 -17.16 8.91 -27.99
C PRO A 196 -18.26 9.11 -26.93
N LEU A 197 -18.03 8.69 -25.68
CA LEU A 197 -19.07 8.54 -24.66
C LEU A 197 -19.31 9.81 -23.84
N THR A 198 -19.66 10.92 -24.50
CA THR A 198 -19.74 12.24 -23.87
C THR A 198 -20.86 12.39 -22.85
N SER A 199 -21.93 11.58 -22.94
CA SER A 199 -23.07 11.61 -22.02
C SER A 199 -22.98 10.58 -20.88
N LEU A 200 -21.83 9.90 -20.74
CA LEU A 200 -21.69 8.80 -19.79
C LEU A 200 -21.74 9.30 -18.35
N GLN A 201 -22.67 8.76 -17.57
CA GLN A 201 -22.90 9.11 -16.17
C GLN A 201 -22.36 8.04 -15.22
N ARG A 202 -22.41 6.76 -15.60
CA ARG A 202 -22.02 5.63 -14.75
C ARG A 202 -21.12 4.67 -15.51
N LEU A 203 -19.92 4.44 -14.96
CA LEU A 203 -18.95 3.50 -15.49
C LEU A 203 -18.55 2.47 -14.43
N TYR A 204 -18.88 1.21 -14.68
CA TYR A 204 -18.55 0.09 -13.80
C TYR A 204 -17.43 -0.74 -14.39
N LEU A 205 -16.27 -0.74 -13.73
CA LEU A 205 -15.06 -1.48 -14.09
C LEU A 205 -14.61 -2.45 -12.99
N SER A 206 -15.47 -2.69 -12.00
CA SER A 206 -15.13 -3.53 -10.87
C SER A 206 -14.84 -4.99 -11.24
N ASP A 207 -14.06 -5.65 -10.39
CA ASP A 207 -13.74 -7.08 -10.49
C ASP A 207 -13.09 -7.45 -11.85
N ASN A 208 -12.16 -6.61 -12.30
CA ASN A 208 -11.32 -6.85 -13.48
C ASN A 208 -9.87 -7.20 -13.04
N LYS A 209 -8.88 -6.97 -13.90
CA LYS A 209 -7.44 -7.18 -13.67
C LYS A 209 -6.63 -5.92 -13.94
N ILE A 210 -7.26 -4.74 -13.90
CA ILE A 210 -6.65 -3.48 -14.33
C ILE A 210 -5.47 -3.19 -13.40
N SER A 211 -4.27 -3.14 -13.96
CA SER A 211 -3.04 -2.83 -13.21
C SER A 211 -2.40 -1.52 -13.63
N SER A 212 -2.71 -1.03 -14.84
CA SER A 212 -2.14 0.19 -15.43
C SER A 212 -3.24 1.06 -16.03
N LEU A 213 -3.10 2.37 -15.83
CA LEU A 213 -3.96 3.42 -16.37
C LEU A 213 -3.08 4.39 -17.15
N ASP A 214 -3.48 4.77 -18.36
CA ASP A 214 -2.80 5.82 -19.11
C ASP A 214 -3.18 7.22 -18.58
N ASP A 215 -2.32 8.22 -18.84
CA ASP A 215 -2.63 9.60 -18.47
C ASP A 215 -3.85 10.14 -19.23
N GLY A 216 -4.77 10.79 -18.51
CA GLY A 216 -6.02 11.31 -19.07
C GLY A 216 -7.00 10.24 -19.57
N VAL A 217 -6.92 9.00 -19.08
CA VAL A 217 -7.77 7.87 -19.49
C VAL A 217 -9.28 8.14 -19.35
N PHE A 218 -9.70 8.97 -18.39
CA PHE A 218 -11.10 9.37 -18.20
C PHE A 218 -11.39 10.83 -18.59
N ALA A 219 -10.45 11.52 -19.25
CA ALA A 219 -10.45 12.99 -19.25
C ALA A 219 -11.54 13.69 -20.10
N LYS A 220 -12.37 12.91 -20.81
CA LYS A 220 -13.41 13.41 -21.73
C LYS A 220 -14.81 12.95 -21.33
N LEU A 221 -15.05 12.75 -20.03
CA LEU A 221 -16.33 12.32 -19.47
C LEU A 221 -16.88 13.39 -18.50
N PRO A 222 -17.33 14.55 -19.01
CA PRO A 222 -17.74 15.67 -18.16
C PRO A 222 -18.97 15.35 -17.30
N GLU A 223 -19.87 14.50 -17.80
CA GLU A 223 -21.12 14.10 -17.13
C GLU A 223 -20.96 12.90 -16.19
N LEU A 224 -19.76 12.35 -16.04
CA LEU A 224 -19.55 11.15 -15.24
C LEU A 224 -19.76 11.43 -13.76
N GLN A 225 -20.71 10.73 -13.15
CA GLN A 225 -21.10 10.84 -11.75
C GLN A 225 -20.58 9.67 -10.91
N HIS A 226 -20.50 8.48 -11.49
CA HIS A 226 -20.10 7.26 -10.78
C HIS A 226 -18.97 6.55 -11.54
N LEU A 227 -17.82 6.40 -10.89
CA LEU A 227 -16.70 5.62 -11.39
C LEU A 227 -16.32 4.52 -10.38
N ASP A 228 -16.57 3.27 -10.77
CA ASP A 228 -16.24 2.10 -9.95
C ASP A 228 -15.03 1.34 -10.52
N LEU A 229 -13.88 1.49 -9.86
CA LEU A 229 -12.61 0.81 -10.16
C LEU A 229 -12.27 -0.28 -9.11
N SER A 230 -13.24 -0.67 -8.29
CA SER A 230 -12.99 -1.60 -7.18
C SER A 230 -12.57 -3.01 -7.62
N ASN A 231 -11.89 -3.73 -6.74
CA ASN A 231 -11.40 -5.10 -6.93
C ASN A 231 -10.58 -5.27 -8.21
N ASN A 232 -9.64 -4.35 -8.45
CA ASN A 232 -8.66 -4.40 -9.52
C ASN A 232 -7.24 -4.58 -8.95
N MET A 233 -6.23 -4.40 -9.78
CA MET A 233 -4.81 -4.57 -9.44
C MET A 233 -4.03 -3.26 -9.54
N ILE A 234 -4.71 -2.11 -9.47
CA ILE A 234 -4.14 -0.78 -9.68
C ILE A 234 -3.04 -0.55 -8.65
N ARG A 235 -1.88 -0.11 -9.13
CA ARG A 235 -0.70 0.20 -8.32
C ARG A 235 -0.59 1.70 -8.08
N GLU A 236 -0.74 2.45 -9.16
CA GLU A 236 -0.56 3.89 -9.23
C GLU A 236 -1.62 4.45 -10.18
N VAL A 237 -2.00 5.70 -9.95
CA VAL A 237 -2.92 6.45 -10.80
C VAL A 237 -2.17 7.66 -11.35
N PRO A 238 -2.14 7.87 -12.68
CA PRO A 238 -1.50 9.05 -13.27
C PRO A 238 -2.09 10.37 -12.77
N ASP A 239 -1.27 11.41 -12.71
CA ASP A 239 -1.66 12.73 -12.16
C ASP A 239 -2.87 13.36 -12.88
N ASN A 240 -3.07 13.13 -14.20
CA ASN A 240 -4.21 13.68 -14.93
C ASN A 240 -5.32 12.67 -15.23
N ALA A 241 -5.30 11.48 -14.62
CA ALA A 241 -6.27 10.41 -14.91
C ALA A 241 -7.73 10.86 -14.79
N PHE A 242 -8.03 11.76 -13.84
CA PHE A 242 -9.38 12.26 -13.54
C PHE A 242 -9.62 13.71 -13.99
N SER A 243 -8.70 14.29 -14.77
CA SER A 243 -8.84 15.65 -15.28
C SER A 243 -10.11 15.80 -16.12
N GLY A 244 -10.98 16.76 -15.82
CA GLY A 244 -12.21 16.99 -16.59
C GLY A 244 -13.46 16.22 -16.13
N LEU A 245 -13.37 15.39 -15.08
CA LEU A 245 -14.52 14.77 -14.43
C LEU A 245 -15.26 15.78 -13.52
N ARG A 246 -16.07 16.66 -14.12
CA ARG A 246 -16.66 17.83 -13.45
C ARG A 246 -17.91 17.52 -12.62
N SER A 247 -18.56 16.38 -12.87
CA SER A 247 -19.81 15.97 -12.21
C SER A 247 -19.65 14.76 -11.30
N LEU A 248 -18.40 14.38 -10.98
CA LEU A 248 -18.12 13.15 -10.24
C LEU A 248 -18.67 13.23 -8.80
N ASN A 249 -19.45 12.22 -8.45
CA ASN A 249 -20.18 12.12 -7.18
C ASN A 249 -19.67 10.93 -6.33
N LEU A 250 -19.35 9.81 -6.98
CA LEU A 250 -18.81 8.62 -6.33
C LEU A 250 -17.56 8.11 -7.08
N LEU A 251 -16.48 7.94 -6.33
CA LEU A 251 -15.24 7.32 -6.80
C LEU A 251 -14.86 6.15 -5.89
N ASN A 252 -14.75 4.95 -6.47
CA ASN A 252 -14.48 3.73 -5.71
C ASN A 252 -13.19 3.04 -6.15
N PHE A 253 -12.22 2.95 -5.25
CA PHE A 253 -10.98 2.19 -5.42
C PHE A 253 -10.89 0.94 -4.54
N THR A 254 -11.97 0.59 -3.85
CA THR A 254 -12.01 -0.50 -2.86
C THR A 254 -11.34 -1.77 -3.39
N GLY A 255 -10.49 -2.42 -2.59
CA GLY A 255 -9.90 -3.72 -2.94
C GLY A 255 -8.77 -3.66 -3.98
N ASN A 256 -8.22 -2.48 -4.30
CA ASN A 256 -6.98 -2.37 -5.06
C ASN A 256 -5.76 -2.64 -4.18
N SER A 257 -5.50 -3.92 -3.89
CA SER A 257 -4.52 -4.39 -2.91
C SER A 257 -3.05 -4.16 -3.28
N ASN A 258 -2.75 -3.55 -4.43
CA ASN A 258 -1.39 -3.17 -4.80
C ASN A 258 -1.10 -1.67 -4.62
N MET A 259 -2.13 -0.87 -4.36
CA MET A 259 -2.00 0.57 -4.18
C MET A 259 -1.49 0.88 -2.78
N LYS A 260 -0.33 1.53 -2.71
CA LYS A 260 0.40 1.78 -1.44
C LYS A 260 0.20 3.20 -0.90
N GLU A 261 -0.34 4.10 -1.70
CA GLU A 261 -0.55 5.51 -1.36
C GLU A 261 -1.85 6.00 -1.98
N VAL A 262 -2.46 7.02 -1.37
CA VAL A 262 -3.62 7.71 -1.94
C VAL A 262 -3.15 8.53 -3.15
N PRO A 263 -3.89 8.56 -4.28
CA PRO A 263 -3.47 9.28 -5.48
C PRO A 263 -3.76 10.79 -5.36
N THR A 264 -3.15 11.45 -4.37
CA THR A 264 -3.44 12.83 -3.94
C THR A 264 -3.41 13.83 -5.10
N LYS A 265 -2.45 13.70 -6.01
CA LYS A 265 -2.32 14.57 -7.19
C LYS A 265 -3.44 14.34 -8.20
N SER A 266 -3.77 13.08 -8.49
CA SER A 266 -4.85 12.72 -9.40
C SER A 266 -6.23 13.16 -8.89
N LEU A 267 -6.41 13.23 -7.58
CA LEU A 267 -7.67 13.66 -6.94
C LEU A 267 -7.84 15.18 -6.90
N GLN A 268 -6.75 15.95 -6.94
CA GLN A 268 -6.78 17.42 -6.87
C GLN A 268 -7.70 18.13 -7.89
N PRO A 269 -7.81 17.72 -9.17
CA PRO A 269 -8.69 18.40 -10.13
C PRO A 269 -10.17 18.06 -9.96
N LEU A 270 -10.53 17.12 -9.08
CA LEU A 270 -11.92 16.72 -8.88
C LEU A 270 -12.70 17.82 -8.14
N PRO A 271 -13.99 17.98 -8.44
CA PRO A 271 -14.89 18.81 -7.62
C PRO A 271 -15.11 18.16 -6.24
N THR A 272 -15.98 18.74 -5.41
CA THR A 272 -16.46 18.05 -4.21
C THR A 272 -17.14 16.74 -4.61
N VAL A 273 -16.61 15.61 -4.14
CA VAL A 273 -17.12 14.27 -4.41
C VAL A 273 -17.91 13.81 -3.17
N ASN A 274 -19.15 13.36 -3.29
CA ASN A 274 -19.89 12.98 -2.08
C ASN A 274 -19.31 11.73 -1.43
N ILE A 275 -18.89 10.73 -2.20
CA ILE A 275 -18.42 9.44 -1.66
C ILE A 275 -17.07 9.04 -2.28
N LEU A 276 -16.06 8.90 -1.43
CA LEU A 276 -14.74 8.38 -1.80
C LEU A 276 -14.44 7.10 -1.00
N LEU A 277 -14.29 5.98 -1.71
CA LEU A 277 -14.02 4.67 -1.10
C LEU A 277 -12.59 4.22 -1.42
N LEU A 278 -11.77 4.10 -0.37
CA LEU A 278 -10.36 3.70 -0.40
C LEU A 278 -10.12 2.47 0.49
N ASP A 279 -11.13 1.59 0.59
CA ASP A 279 -11.08 0.41 1.44
C ASP A 279 -10.14 -0.66 0.85
N GLY A 280 -9.53 -1.50 1.69
CA GLY A 280 -8.78 -2.65 1.19
C GLY A 280 -7.52 -2.34 0.38
N LEU A 281 -7.00 -1.12 0.44
CA LEU A 281 -5.69 -0.74 -0.12
C LEU A 281 -4.53 -1.30 0.71
N ALA A 282 -3.31 -1.17 0.18
CA ALA A 282 -2.09 -1.76 0.75
C ALA A 282 -1.13 -0.73 1.39
N MET A 283 -1.64 0.46 1.71
CA MET A 283 -0.87 1.48 2.43
C MET A 283 -0.59 1.06 3.88
N SER A 284 0.61 1.34 4.37
CA SER A 284 0.99 1.09 5.77
C SER A 284 0.73 2.28 6.69
N ARG A 285 0.61 3.46 6.10
CA ARG A 285 0.44 4.74 6.78
C ARG A 285 -0.46 5.63 5.94
N LEU A 286 -1.30 6.43 6.59
CA LEU A 286 -1.99 7.53 5.93
C LEU A 286 -1.20 8.81 6.21
N ARG A 287 -0.54 9.31 5.16
CA ARG A 287 0.37 10.44 5.28
C ARG A 287 -0.36 11.75 5.55
N SER A 288 0.39 12.71 6.07
CA SER A 288 -0.05 14.11 6.19
C SER A 288 -0.59 14.63 4.86
N PHE A 289 -1.76 15.26 4.89
CA PHE A 289 -2.46 15.82 3.72
C PHE A 289 -2.85 14.81 2.62
N ALA A 290 -2.80 13.49 2.87
CA ALA A 290 -3.03 12.47 1.85
C ALA A 290 -4.38 12.62 1.11
N VAL A 291 -5.43 13.03 1.81
CA VAL A 291 -6.76 13.31 1.25
C VAL A 291 -7.13 14.80 1.30
N GLY A 292 -6.22 15.67 1.73
CA GLY A 292 -6.50 17.10 1.88
C GLY A 292 -6.62 17.89 0.57
N SER A 293 -6.34 17.25 -0.57
CA SER A 293 -6.46 17.83 -1.91
C SER A 293 -7.87 17.71 -2.51
N ILE A 294 -8.78 16.98 -1.86
CA ILE A 294 -10.15 16.75 -2.33
C ILE A 294 -11.15 17.04 -1.20
N ASP A 295 -12.27 17.68 -1.52
CA ASP A 295 -13.36 17.85 -0.56
C ASP A 295 -14.37 16.72 -0.73
N VAL A 296 -14.69 16.02 0.36
CA VAL A 296 -15.57 14.84 0.33
C VAL A 296 -16.58 14.88 1.46
N VAL A 297 -17.77 14.28 1.26
CA VAL A 297 -18.83 14.20 2.29
C VAL A 297 -18.73 12.92 3.12
N GLU A 298 -18.41 11.81 2.47
CA GLU A 298 -18.18 10.50 3.06
C GLU A 298 -16.86 9.91 2.54
N LEU A 299 -16.00 9.51 3.48
CA LEU A 299 -14.72 8.90 3.21
C LEU A 299 -14.63 7.55 3.93
N SER A 300 -14.26 6.51 3.20
CA SER A 300 -13.99 5.20 3.76
C SER A 300 -12.56 4.77 3.49
N ILE A 301 -11.85 4.41 4.56
CA ILE A 301 -10.51 3.81 4.56
C ILE A 301 -10.53 2.64 5.55
N SER A 302 -11.49 1.74 5.36
CA SER A 302 -11.72 0.55 6.17
C SER A 302 -11.09 -0.68 5.52
N TYR A 303 -10.99 -1.78 6.26
CA TYR A 303 -10.49 -3.05 5.74
C TYR A 303 -9.08 -2.98 5.10
N THR A 304 -8.24 -2.03 5.49
CA THR A 304 -6.85 -1.85 5.06
C THR A 304 -5.90 -2.61 5.99
N PRO A 305 -5.53 -3.88 5.68
CA PRO A 305 -4.89 -4.78 6.64
C PRO A 305 -3.44 -4.40 7.00
N LYS A 306 -2.84 -3.46 6.27
CA LYS A 306 -1.46 -2.99 6.48
C LYS A 306 -1.37 -1.65 7.19
N LEU A 307 -2.47 -0.89 7.26
CA LEU A 307 -2.50 0.44 7.84
C LEU A 307 -2.17 0.36 9.33
N GLN A 308 -1.14 1.09 9.76
CA GLN A 308 -0.64 1.12 11.13
C GLN A 308 -0.79 2.46 11.81
N VAL A 309 -0.60 3.53 11.04
CA VAL A 309 -0.46 4.90 11.53
C VAL A 309 -1.28 5.85 10.66
N ILE A 310 -1.95 6.80 11.32
CA ILE A 310 -2.50 8.00 10.70
C ILE A 310 -1.69 9.20 11.19
N GLU A 311 -1.02 9.87 10.26
CA GLU A 311 -0.15 11.01 10.54
C GLU A 311 -0.96 12.29 10.86
N LYS A 312 -0.24 13.32 11.30
CA LYS A 312 -0.78 14.66 11.53
C LYS A 312 -1.48 15.18 10.27
N ALA A 313 -2.58 15.93 10.42
CA ALA A 313 -3.24 16.58 9.29
C ALA A 313 -3.58 15.64 8.10
N ALA A 314 -3.66 14.32 8.32
CA ALA A 314 -3.99 13.35 7.27
C ALA A 314 -5.36 13.66 6.63
N PHE A 315 -6.32 14.13 7.44
CA PHE A 315 -7.67 14.53 7.04
C PHE A 315 -7.85 16.04 6.97
N HIS A 316 -6.76 16.79 6.77
CA HIS A 316 -6.82 18.25 6.82
C HIS A 316 -7.70 18.87 5.74
N ASN A 317 -8.46 19.90 6.12
CA ASN A 317 -9.28 20.74 5.23
C ASN A 317 -10.42 20.00 4.53
N LEU A 318 -10.91 18.92 5.12
CA LEU A 318 -12.11 18.22 4.65
C LEU A 318 -13.37 18.92 5.20
N SER A 319 -13.69 20.07 4.62
CA SER A 319 -14.71 21.00 5.12
C SER A 319 -16.16 20.46 5.00
N SER A 320 -16.39 19.56 4.05
CA SER A 320 -17.70 18.95 3.80
C SER A 320 -17.86 17.57 4.45
N LEU A 321 -16.80 17.01 5.03
CA LEU A 321 -16.81 15.63 5.56
C LEU A 321 -17.75 15.52 6.75
N THR A 322 -18.68 14.56 6.65
CA THR A 322 -19.69 14.26 7.67
C THR A 322 -19.56 12.84 8.21
N SER A 323 -19.09 11.90 7.41
CA SER A 323 -18.92 10.50 7.79
C SER A 323 -17.52 10.01 7.42
N LEU A 324 -16.82 9.45 8.40
CA LEU A 324 -15.50 8.86 8.22
C LEU A 324 -15.48 7.43 8.75
N GLN A 325 -15.27 6.50 7.83
CA GLN A 325 -15.11 5.08 8.14
C GLN A 325 -13.62 4.71 8.18
N LEU A 326 -13.15 4.28 9.35
CA LEU A 326 -11.77 3.87 9.61
C LEU A 326 -11.73 2.54 10.37
N HIS A 327 -12.75 1.70 10.18
CA HIS A 327 -12.93 0.47 10.96
C HIS A 327 -12.32 -0.75 10.26
N ASP A 328 -12.22 -1.86 10.99
CA ASP A 328 -11.69 -3.13 10.47
C ASP A 328 -10.28 -3.00 9.87
N ASN A 329 -9.46 -2.11 10.44
CA ASN A 329 -8.03 -1.96 10.17
C ASN A 329 -7.24 -2.57 11.34
N PRO A 330 -7.06 -3.90 11.40
CA PRO A 330 -6.58 -4.60 12.59
C PRO A 330 -5.14 -4.25 13.01
N ARG A 331 -4.37 -3.60 12.12
CA ARG A 331 -3.02 -3.12 12.40
C ARG A 331 -2.95 -1.65 12.75
N LEU A 332 -4.04 -0.89 12.67
CA LEU A 332 -4.06 0.53 12.98
C LEU A 332 -3.95 0.70 14.49
N VAL A 333 -2.75 1.09 14.95
CA VAL A 333 -2.41 1.19 16.38
C VAL A 333 -2.40 2.63 16.87
N TYR A 334 -2.08 3.58 15.98
CA TYR A 334 -1.90 4.99 16.36
C TYR A 334 -2.59 5.95 15.39
N ILE A 335 -3.25 6.97 15.95
CA ILE A 335 -3.82 8.09 15.23
C ILE A 335 -3.29 9.37 15.88
N HIS A 336 -2.61 10.20 15.10
CA HIS A 336 -2.08 11.46 15.60
C HIS A 336 -3.22 12.37 16.10
N PRO A 337 -3.10 13.04 17.27
CA PRO A 337 -4.15 13.90 17.85
C PRO A 337 -4.68 14.99 16.90
N ALA A 338 -3.77 15.68 16.19
CA ALA A 338 -4.09 16.68 15.17
C ALA A 338 -4.35 16.12 13.75
N SER A 339 -4.66 14.83 13.58
CA SER A 339 -5.01 14.24 12.26
C SER A 339 -6.30 14.83 11.68
N PHE A 340 -7.25 15.22 12.54
CA PHE A 340 -8.55 15.78 12.19
C PHE A 340 -8.59 17.31 12.21
N ALA A 341 -7.44 17.96 12.02
CA ALA A 341 -7.38 19.42 11.94
C ALA A 341 -8.26 19.94 10.80
N SER A 342 -9.09 20.95 11.06
CA SER A 342 -9.96 21.58 10.05
C SER A 342 -11.02 20.64 9.43
N VAL A 343 -11.65 19.79 10.26
CA VAL A 343 -12.77 18.91 9.86
C VAL A 343 -14.05 19.23 10.67
N PRO A 344 -14.65 20.43 10.50
CA PRO A 344 -15.64 20.97 11.44
C PRO A 344 -17.02 20.28 11.38
N ARG A 345 -17.33 19.59 10.28
CA ARG A 345 -18.65 18.98 10.02
C ARG A 345 -18.71 17.49 10.31
N LEU A 346 -17.60 16.87 10.74
CA LEU A 346 -17.57 15.43 10.98
C LEU A 346 -18.52 15.07 12.11
N ARG A 347 -19.37 14.08 11.83
CA ARG A 347 -20.53 13.71 12.63
C ARG A 347 -20.45 12.26 13.07
N HIS A 348 -20.06 11.38 12.14
CA HIS A 348 -19.87 9.95 12.34
C HIS A 348 -18.39 9.60 12.19
N LEU A 349 -17.84 8.95 13.20
CA LEU A 349 -16.46 8.46 13.18
C LEU A 349 -16.43 7.00 13.63
N HIS A 350 -16.17 6.11 12.69
CA HIS A 350 -16.10 4.67 12.93
C HIS A 350 -14.65 4.24 13.12
N LEU A 351 -14.25 3.95 14.36
CA LEU A 351 -12.90 3.51 14.74
C LEU A 351 -12.90 2.11 15.37
N HIS A 352 -13.98 1.35 15.22
CA HIS A 352 -14.10 0.02 15.79
C HIS A 352 -13.29 -1.04 15.03
N ASN A 353 -13.05 -2.19 15.67
CA ASN A 353 -12.33 -3.32 15.08
C ASN A 353 -10.91 -2.96 14.57
N ASN A 354 -10.23 -2.07 15.30
CA ASN A 354 -8.85 -1.67 15.00
C ASN A 354 -7.88 -2.21 16.06
N GLY A 355 -6.61 -1.87 15.92
CA GLY A 355 -5.56 -2.20 16.88
C GLY A 355 -5.24 -1.05 17.85
N LEU A 356 -6.11 -0.05 17.99
CA LEU A 356 -5.78 1.19 18.71
C LEU A 356 -5.48 0.90 20.18
N VAL A 357 -4.36 1.43 20.66
CA VAL A 357 -3.95 1.33 22.08
C VAL A 357 -4.44 2.51 22.92
N SER A 358 -4.76 3.63 22.29
CA SER A 358 -5.39 4.79 22.91
C SER A 358 -6.06 5.67 21.85
N VAL A 359 -6.89 6.62 22.30
CA VAL A 359 -7.40 7.73 21.48
C VAL A 359 -7.21 8.99 22.30
N SER A 360 -6.65 10.05 21.69
CA SER A 360 -6.40 11.31 22.39
C SER A 360 -7.69 12.07 22.70
N SER A 361 -7.75 12.73 23.86
CA SER A 361 -8.85 13.64 24.21
C SER A 361 -8.97 14.82 23.25
N GLN A 362 -7.88 15.16 22.53
CA GLN A 362 -7.89 16.20 21.50
C GLN A 362 -8.86 15.89 20.35
N LEU A 363 -9.23 14.62 20.17
CA LEU A 363 -10.21 14.21 19.17
C LEU A 363 -11.54 14.94 19.38
N VAL A 364 -12.08 14.87 20.60
CA VAL A 364 -13.38 15.45 20.95
C VAL A 364 -13.31 16.98 20.98
N THR A 365 -12.18 17.56 21.40
CA THR A 365 -12.01 19.01 21.38
C THR A 365 -11.85 19.57 19.97
N SER A 366 -11.33 18.79 19.03
CA SER A 366 -11.11 19.22 17.64
C SER A 366 -12.34 19.02 16.75
N LEU A 367 -13.30 18.21 17.19
CA LEU A 367 -14.47 17.81 16.40
C LEU A 367 -15.79 18.25 17.08
N PRO A 368 -16.20 19.52 16.90
CA PRO A 368 -17.35 20.08 17.62
C PRO A 368 -18.71 19.51 17.19
N SER A 369 -18.79 18.95 15.97
CA SER A 369 -20.03 18.36 15.42
C SER A 369 -20.13 16.85 15.62
N LEU A 370 -19.13 16.23 16.27
CA LEU A 370 -19.09 14.78 16.44
C LEU A 370 -20.21 14.34 17.36
N TYR A 371 -20.99 13.35 16.91
CA TYR A 371 -22.11 12.84 17.69
C TYR A 371 -22.18 11.32 17.75
N ASP A 372 -21.47 10.62 16.87
CA ASP A 372 -21.52 9.16 16.75
C ASP A 372 -20.11 8.59 16.61
N LEU A 373 -19.51 8.19 17.74
CA LEU A 373 -18.14 7.69 17.82
C LEU A 373 -18.12 6.20 18.18
N HIS A 374 -17.66 5.35 17.26
CA HIS A 374 -17.58 3.90 17.49
C HIS A 374 -16.16 3.49 17.85
N LEU A 375 -15.94 2.95 19.05
CA LEU A 375 -14.61 2.61 19.57
C LEU A 375 -14.46 1.14 20.00
N HIS A 376 -15.52 0.33 19.92
CA HIS A 376 -15.50 -1.04 20.41
C HIS A 376 -14.48 -1.93 19.66
N HIS A 377 -14.08 -3.03 20.29
CA HIS A 377 -13.12 -4.00 19.71
C HIS A 377 -11.79 -3.34 19.28
N ASN A 378 -11.19 -2.58 20.20
CA ASN A 378 -9.83 -2.06 20.10
C ASN A 378 -8.94 -2.70 21.17
N ARG A 379 -7.65 -2.34 21.20
CA ARG A 379 -6.67 -2.87 22.17
C ARG A 379 -6.22 -1.80 23.17
N PHE A 380 -7.19 -1.05 23.71
CA PHE A 380 -6.88 0.06 24.60
C PHE A 380 -6.12 -0.38 25.85
N PHE A 381 -5.12 0.39 26.25
CA PHE A 381 -4.51 0.23 27.57
C PHE A 381 -5.36 0.92 28.64
N CYS A 382 -5.63 0.24 29.76
CA CYS A 382 -6.33 0.81 30.91
C CYS A 382 -5.39 1.74 31.69
N ASP A 383 -5.05 2.89 31.11
CA ASP A 383 -4.10 3.85 31.67
C ASP A 383 -4.57 5.31 31.53
N CYS A 384 -3.69 6.27 31.80
CA CYS A 384 -4.05 7.69 31.73
C CYS A 384 -4.44 8.16 30.31
N ASN A 385 -3.98 7.49 29.26
CA ASN A 385 -4.23 7.93 27.88
C ASN A 385 -5.71 7.80 27.51
N ILE A 386 -6.46 6.91 28.17
CA ILE A 386 -7.91 6.76 28.01
C ILE A 386 -8.71 7.26 29.23
N TYR A 387 -8.08 7.97 30.17
CA TYR A 387 -8.74 8.55 31.34
C TYR A 387 -9.96 9.41 30.96
N TRP A 388 -9.82 10.23 29.92
CA TRP A 388 -10.91 11.08 29.41
C TRP A 388 -12.09 10.24 28.89
N LEU A 389 -11.81 9.13 28.19
CA LEU A 389 -12.83 8.25 27.64
C LEU A 389 -13.59 7.57 28.76
N ARG A 390 -12.87 7.09 29.78
CA ARG A 390 -13.49 6.54 30.99
C ARG A 390 -14.37 7.59 31.68
N LYS A 391 -13.92 8.85 31.77
CA LYS A 391 -14.70 9.96 32.37
C LYS A 391 -15.97 10.24 31.55
N GLU A 392 -15.88 10.26 30.23
CA GLU A 392 -17.04 10.46 29.34
C GLU A 392 -18.11 9.39 29.58
N LEU A 393 -17.71 8.12 29.66
CA LEU A 393 -18.61 7.00 29.93
C LEU A 393 -19.21 7.01 31.35
N SER A 394 -18.57 7.65 32.34
CA SER A 394 -19.15 7.85 33.68
C SER A 394 -20.34 8.81 33.68
N LEU A 395 -20.26 9.87 32.88
CA LEU A 395 -21.28 10.92 32.85
C LEU A 395 -22.61 10.40 32.30
N GLU A 396 -22.57 9.30 31.55
CA GLU A 396 -23.73 8.63 30.98
C GLU A 396 -24.47 7.70 31.97
N ASN A 397 -23.88 7.38 33.12
CA ASN A 397 -24.45 6.42 34.06
C ASN A 397 -24.38 6.89 35.53
N PRO A 398 -25.25 7.83 35.96
CA PRO A 398 -25.28 8.31 37.35
C PRO A 398 -25.75 7.26 38.38
N ARG A 399 -26.09 6.02 37.95
CA ARG A 399 -26.60 4.97 38.84
C ARG A 399 -25.52 4.07 39.47
N SER A 400 -24.24 4.21 39.08
CA SER A 400 -23.14 3.42 39.66
C SER A 400 -22.37 4.12 40.79
N SER A 401 -22.68 5.38 41.12
CA SER A 401 -22.02 6.15 42.19
C SER A 401 -22.77 6.15 43.54
N LEU A 402 -23.62 5.15 43.80
CA LEU A 402 -24.18 4.89 45.13
C LEU A 402 -23.29 3.92 45.91
N THR A 403 -22.05 4.33 46.17
CA THR A 403 -21.31 3.84 47.34
C THR A 403 -20.82 5.06 48.09
N SER A 404 -21.43 5.30 49.24
CA SER A 404 -21.07 6.37 50.16
C SER A 404 -19.64 6.15 50.67
N PRO A 405 -18.88 7.23 50.85
CA PRO A 405 -18.27 7.43 52.16
C PRO A 405 -18.82 8.69 52.80
N MET A 406 -19.22 8.56 54.07
CA MET A 406 -19.32 9.71 54.95
C MET A 406 -17.94 10.36 55.03
N THR A 407 -17.81 11.65 54.69
CA THR A 407 -17.28 12.71 55.59
C THR A 407 -17.28 14.07 54.88
N SER A 408 -17.47 15.08 55.70
CA SER A 408 -17.64 16.52 55.44
C SER A 408 -16.44 17.22 54.80
N SER A 409 -16.68 18.13 53.85
CA SER A 409 -16.58 19.59 54.08
C SER A 409 -16.68 20.36 52.74
N THR A 410 -17.67 21.23 52.68
CA THR A 410 -17.80 22.49 51.91
C THR A 410 -16.75 22.82 50.85
N ASP A 411 -17.18 22.77 49.59
CA ASP A 411 -17.27 23.90 48.63
C ASP A 411 -17.14 23.34 47.21
N ASP A 412 -18.25 23.26 46.47
CA ASP A 412 -18.20 23.54 45.03
C ASP A 412 -19.58 23.70 44.38
N VAL A 413 -19.59 24.62 43.43
CA VAL A 413 -20.73 25.26 42.78
C VAL A 413 -21.54 24.27 41.93
N ILE A 414 -22.82 24.11 42.25
CA ILE A 414 -23.79 23.34 41.45
C ILE A 414 -24.25 24.20 40.26
N TYR A 415 -23.84 23.83 39.05
CA TYR A 415 -24.56 24.21 37.83
C TYR A 415 -25.84 23.39 37.73
N THR A 416 -26.96 23.94 38.19
CA THR A 416 -28.30 23.47 37.83
C THR A 416 -28.63 23.93 36.41
N LEU A 417 -28.63 23.01 35.45
CA LEU A 417 -29.45 23.13 34.24
C LEU A 417 -30.49 22.01 34.28
N ALA A 418 -31.71 22.39 34.68
CA ALA A 418 -32.91 21.60 34.48
C ALA A 418 -33.25 21.63 32.98
N SER A 419 -33.22 20.46 32.33
CA SER A 419 -33.79 20.28 31.00
C SER A 419 -35.21 19.75 31.11
N THR A 420 -36.19 20.62 30.88
CA THR A 420 -37.51 20.23 30.39
C THR A 420 -37.36 19.85 28.92
N GLY A 421 -37.28 18.56 28.63
CA GLY A 421 -37.20 18.03 27.28
C GLY A 421 -36.99 16.53 27.30
N THR A 422 -38.03 15.78 26.94
CA THR A 422 -38.03 14.32 26.78
C THR A 422 -37.15 13.90 25.59
N SER A 423 -35.84 13.95 25.78
CA SER A 423 -34.85 13.17 25.05
C SER A 423 -33.67 13.01 25.98
N SER A 424 -33.47 11.79 26.48
CA SER A 424 -32.22 11.42 27.17
C SER A 424 -31.03 11.93 26.35
N PRO A 425 -30.03 12.60 26.96
CA PRO A 425 -28.84 13.01 26.23
C PRO A 425 -28.25 11.78 25.56
N ARG A 426 -28.16 11.80 24.22
CA ARG A 426 -27.57 10.70 23.45
C ARG A 426 -26.07 10.68 23.75
N SER A 427 -25.59 9.49 24.07
CA SER A 427 -24.17 9.17 24.29
C SER A 427 -23.33 9.52 23.07
N LEU A 428 -22.16 10.13 23.26
CA LEU A 428 -21.19 10.41 22.20
C LEU A 428 -20.60 9.11 21.65
N VAL A 429 -20.37 8.14 22.55
CA VAL A 429 -19.73 6.86 22.24
C VAL A 429 -20.78 5.81 21.93
N SER A 430 -20.87 5.41 20.66
CA SER A 430 -21.77 4.35 20.26
C SER A 430 -21.38 2.99 20.86
N GLU A 431 -22.38 2.29 21.38
CA GLU A 431 -22.25 1.00 22.07
C GLU A 431 -21.20 0.99 23.21
N PRO A 432 -21.33 1.87 24.22
CA PRO A 432 -20.30 2.07 25.24
C PRO A 432 -20.02 0.79 26.06
N GLN A 433 -21.01 -0.10 26.19
CA GLN A 433 -20.88 -1.41 26.83
C GLN A 433 -19.89 -2.36 26.14
N ARG A 434 -19.57 -2.13 24.87
CA ARG A 434 -18.63 -2.94 24.08
C ARG A 434 -17.20 -2.40 24.09
N VAL A 435 -16.97 -1.28 24.79
CA VAL A 435 -15.63 -0.71 24.93
C VAL A 435 -14.90 -1.40 26.09
N SER A 436 -13.74 -1.94 25.79
CA SER A 436 -12.90 -2.70 26.70
C SER A 436 -11.46 -2.18 26.70
N CYS A 437 -10.70 -2.53 27.73
CA CYS A 437 -9.28 -2.23 27.83
C CYS A 437 -8.50 -3.35 28.53
N TYR A 438 -7.18 -3.25 28.50
CA TYR A 438 -6.21 -4.20 29.05
C TYR A 438 -5.18 -3.44 29.88
N PHE A 439 -4.79 -3.89 31.07
CA PHE A 439 -3.76 -3.18 31.87
C PHE A 439 -2.35 -3.30 31.29
N GLN A 440 -2.06 -4.43 30.65
CA GLN A 440 -0.80 -4.70 29.99
C GLN A 440 -0.95 -5.82 28.96
N SER A 441 0.06 -6.03 28.13
CA SER A 441 0.07 -7.14 27.16
C SER A 441 -0.16 -8.48 27.86
N GLY A 442 -1.19 -9.23 27.42
CA GLY A 442 -1.55 -10.53 27.96
C GLY A 442 -2.50 -10.52 29.17
N SER A 443 -2.90 -9.34 29.66
CA SER A 443 -3.97 -9.25 30.67
C SER A 443 -5.35 -9.63 30.08
N PRO A 444 -6.30 -10.10 30.89
CA PRO A 444 -7.66 -10.35 30.41
C PRO A 444 -8.34 -9.04 30.01
N GLU A 445 -9.21 -9.12 29.00
CA GLU A 445 -10.04 -8.00 28.56
C GLU A 445 -11.02 -7.58 29.66
N MET A 446 -11.06 -6.30 29.98
CA MET A 446 -11.97 -5.75 30.99
C MET A 446 -12.90 -4.71 30.37
N SER A 447 -14.18 -4.72 30.78
CA SER A 447 -15.14 -3.71 30.33
C SER A 447 -14.81 -2.35 30.94
N LEU A 448 -14.62 -1.33 30.10
CA LEU A 448 -14.18 0.00 30.54
C LEU A 448 -15.22 0.65 31.48
N MET A 449 -16.52 0.44 31.24
CA MET A 449 -17.59 0.99 32.09
C MET A 449 -17.64 0.39 33.49
N GLN A 450 -17.07 -0.80 33.69
CA GLN A 450 -17.11 -1.51 34.98
C GLN A 450 -15.91 -1.18 35.87
N LEU A 451 -14.87 -0.54 35.33
CA LEU A 451 -13.67 -0.22 36.08
C LEU A 451 -13.88 1.04 36.94
N PRO A 452 -13.54 1.03 38.23
CA PRO A 452 -13.52 2.23 39.07
C PRO A 452 -12.59 3.31 38.51
N MET A 453 -12.95 4.59 38.71
CA MET A 453 -12.13 5.73 38.27
C MET A 453 -10.73 5.74 38.92
N GLU A 454 -10.59 5.17 40.11
CA GLU A 454 -9.34 5.10 40.87
C GLU A 454 -8.21 4.33 40.15
N TYR A 455 -8.56 3.45 39.21
CA TYR A 455 -7.57 2.75 38.37
C TYR A 455 -6.93 3.66 37.31
N PHE A 456 -7.48 4.85 37.08
CA PHE A 456 -7.02 5.78 36.06
C PHE A 456 -6.42 7.02 36.70
N SER A 457 -5.13 7.24 36.45
CA SER A 457 -4.46 8.49 36.81
C SER A 457 -4.68 9.54 35.71
N PRO A 458 -4.77 10.84 36.03
CA PRO A 458 -4.81 11.91 35.02
C PRO A 458 -3.45 12.14 34.33
N MET A 459 -2.37 11.59 34.88
CA MET A 459 -1.01 11.70 34.33
C MET A 459 -0.31 10.33 34.35
N CYS A 460 0.50 10.01 33.34
CA CYS A 460 1.25 8.76 33.29
C CYS A 460 2.60 8.90 32.56
N PRO A 461 3.55 8.00 32.86
CA PRO A 461 4.83 7.92 32.14
C PRO A 461 4.63 7.74 30.63
N PRO A 462 5.66 8.03 29.82
CA PRO A 462 5.57 7.87 28.39
C PRO A 462 5.48 6.38 28.01
N THR A 463 4.79 6.09 26.92
CA THR A 463 4.77 4.78 26.27
C THR A 463 5.22 4.92 24.82
N VAL A 464 6.32 4.27 24.45
CA VAL A 464 6.87 4.30 23.09
C VAL A 464 6.23 3.20 22.23
N LEU A 465 5.54 3.63 21.19
CA LEU A 465 5.02 2.78 20.13
C LEU A 465 6.04 2.70 18.99
N ALA A 466 6.87 1.67 19.00
CA ALA A 466 7.85 1.41 17.95
C ALA A 466 7.19 0.80 16.70
N MET A 467 7.25 1.49 15.56
CA MET A 467 6.74 1.03 14.26
C MET A 467 7.82 0.32 13.44
N PHE A 468 8.77 -0.32 14.13
CA PHE A 468 9.91 -1.03 13.56
C PHE A 468 10.12 -2.37 14.29
N PRO A 469 10.67 -3.39 13.61
CA PRO A 469 11.00 -4.66 14.24
C PRO A 469 12.26 -4.55 15.13
N ALA A 470 12.48 -5.54 16.01
CA ALA A 470 13.64 -5.58 16.90
C ALA A 470 14.99 -5.71 16.15
N ASP A 471 15.00 -6.37 15.00
CA ASP A 471 16.17 -6.55 14.14
C ASP A 471 15.84 -6.18 12.70
N ILE A 472 16.69 -5.38 12.05
CA ILE A 472 16.59 -4.99 10.64
C ILE A 472 17.90 -5.34 9.96
N SER A 473 17.82 -6.06 8.84
CA SER A 473 18.98 -6.36 7.99
C SER A 473 18.81 -5.68 6.63
N LEU A 474 19.78 -4.86 6.24
CA LEU A 474 19.79 -4.10 4.99
C LEU A 474 21.07 -4.36 4.21
N THR A 475 21.04 -4.08 2.91
CA THR A 475 22.25 -4.01 2.06
C THR A 475 22.65 -2.57 1.76
N ILE A 476 23.93 -2.34 1.48
CA ILE A 476 24.43 -1.00 1.12
C ILE A 476 23.63 -0.42 -0.05
N GLY A 477 23.24 0.84 0.08
CA GLY A 477 22.44 1.53 -0.94
C GLY A 477 20.92 1.45 -0.72
N GLU A 478 20.45 0.60 0.18
CA GLU A 478 19.04 0.58 0.59
C GLU A 478 18.68 1.80 1.45
N GLU A 479 17.41 1.86 1.86
CA GLU A 479 16.87 2.93 2.69
C GLU A 479 16.42 2.36 4.04
N LEU A 480 16.84 2.99 5.13
CA LEU A 480 16.34 2.67 6.47
C LEU A 480 15.26 3.69 6.85
N TRP A 481 14.11 3.18 7.26
CA TRP A 481 13.00 3.97 7.80
C TRP A 481 12.68 3.48 9.20
N LEU A 482 12.86 4.35 10.20
CA LEU A 482 12.53 4.06 11.59
C LEU A 482 11.54 5.10 12.10
N GLU A 483 10.42 4.63 12.62
CA GLU A 483 9.34 5.48 13.10
C GLU A 483 8.88 5.05 14.49
N CYS A 484 8.60 6.02 15.34
CA CYS A 484 7.95 5.79 16.62
C CYS A 484 7.01 6.92 16.99
N HIS A 485 6.05 6.59 17.84
CA HIS A 485 5.11 7.53 18.44
C HIS A 485 5.17 7.44 19.96
N GLY A 486 4.94 8.55 20.64
CA GLY A 486 4.93 8.64 22.09
C GLY A 486 3.52 8.87 22.62
N LEU A 487 3.05 7.99 23.50
CA LEU A 487 1.87 8.24 24.33
C LEU A 487 2.31 8.67 25.73
N GLY A 488 1.42 9.28 26.50
CA GLY A 488 1.70 9.74 27.86
C GLY A 488 1.04 11.07 28.16
N VAL A 489 0.80 11.33 29.44
CA VAL A 489 0.26 12.61 29.91
C VAL A 489 1.16 13.14 31.05
N PRO A 490 1.88 14.26 30.86
CA PRO A 490 1.89 15.13 29.68
C PRO A 490 2.48 14.44 28.44
N ALA A 491 2.11 14.93 27.26
CA ALA A 491 2.62 14.43 25.98
C ALA A 491 4.15 14.44 25.98
N PRO A 492 4.81 13.31 25.71
CA PRO A 492 6.26 13.24 25.78
C PRO A 492 6.92 13.96 24.61
N SER A 493 8.18 14.38 24.80
CA SER A 493 9.06 14.74 23.70
C SER A 493 9.78 13.49 23.19
N LEU A 494 9.92 13.37 21.87
CA LEU A 494 10.63 12.27 21.22
C LEU A 494 12.01 12.68 20.71
N SER A 495 12.95 11.75 20.79
CA SER A 495 14.29 11.86 20.21
C SER A 495 14.80 10.49 19.72
N TRP A 496 15.78 10.52 18.82
CA TRP A 496 16.49 9.33 18.37
C TRP A 496 17.88 9.26 18.96
N VAL A 497 18.22 8.12 19.56
CA VAL A 497 19.56 7.74 20.00
C VAL A 497 20.22 6.92 18.90
N LEU A 498 21.26 7.47 18.28
CA LEU A 498 22.01 6.82 17.21
C LEU A 498 23.06 5.82 17.73
N PRO A 499 23.58 4.93 16.85
CA PRO A 499 24.78 4.15 17.14
C PRO A 499 25.93 5.06 17.61
N GLY A 500 26.46 4.81 18.80
CA GLY A 500 27.48 5.65 19.44
C GLY A 500 26.94 6.65 20.48
N GLY A 501 25.62 6.68 20.71
CA GLY A 501 25.00 7.44 21.82
C GLY A 501 24.68 8.89 21.52
N ARG A 502 24.87 9.36 20.27
CA ARG A 502 24.45 10.70 19.86
C ARG A 502 22.93 10.77 19.82
N GLU A 503 22.35 11.71 20.57
CA GLU A 503 20.92 11.99 20.51
C GLU A 503 20.61 13.04 19.45
N ILE A 504 19.48 12.89 18.77
CA ILE A 504 18.97 13.88 17.82
C ILE A 504 17.52 14.22 18.15
N ASN A 505 17.24 15.51 18.29
CA ASN A 505 15.93 16.09 18.55
C ASN A 505 15.52 17.05 17.42
N ALA A 506 14.21 17.24 17.26
CA ALA A 506 13.51 17.96 16.19
C ALA A 506 13.99 19.33 15.73
N THR A 507 14.88 19.98 16.48
CA THR A 507 15.31 21.35 16.22
C THR A 507 16.66 21.45 15.53
N SER A 508 17.42 20.35 15.38
CA SER A 508 18.67 20.39 14.61
C SER A 508 18.39 20.20 13.12
N ASN A 509 18.05 21.29 12.43
CA ASN A 509 18.25 21.40 10.99
C ASN A 509 19.76 21.36 10.70
N PHE A 510 20.39 20.19 10.84
CA PHE A 510 21.78 20.00 10.42
C PHE A 510 21.79 19.49 8.98
N VAL A 511 21.68 20.46 8.06
CA VAL A 511 22.14 20.31 6.67
C VAL A 511 23.66 20.45 6.74
N GLY A 512 24.37 19.34 6.94
CA GLY A 512 25.83 19.34 7.05
C GLY A 512 26.42 17.94 7.15
N GLU A 513 26.90 17.44 6.00
CA GLU A 513 27.95 16.42 5.85
C GLU A 513 27.71 14.95 6.26
N THR A 514 26.48 14.47 6.42
CA THR A 514 26.26 13.01 6.61
C THR A 514 25.06 12.48 5.81
N ASN A 515 25.07 11.18 5.41
CA ASN A 515 24.03 10.50 4.61
C ASN A 515 22.65 10.32 5.32
N PHE A 516 22.36 11.15 6.32
CA PHE A 516 21.16 11.07 7.14
C PHE A 516 20.21 12.19 6.72
N SER A 517 18.97 11.85 6.37
CA SER A 517 17.89 12.82 6.24
C SER A 517 16.91 12.60 7.38
N LEU A 518 17.05 13.34 8.46
CA LEU A 518 15.97 13.47 9.44
C LEU A 518 14.82 14.19 8.75
N THR A 519 13.82 13.44 8.34
CA THR A 519 12.71 13.95 7.55
C THR A 519 11.66 14.61 8.44
N GLU A 520 11.43 14.11 9.66
CA GLU A 520 10.51 14.77 10.61
C GLU A 520 10.73 14.26 12.05
N VAL A 521 10.94 15.16 13.01
CA VAL A 521 10.68 14.86 14.43
C VAL A 521 9.69 15.93 14.90
N LEU A 522 8.48 15.50 15.22
CA LEU A 522 7.45 16.31 15.86
C LEU A 522 7.45 16.00 17.37
N GLN A 523 6.65 16.72 18.14
CA GLN A 523 6.54 16.47 19.59
C GLN A 523 6.11 15.02 19.88
N ASP A 524 5.26 14.42 19.05
CA ASP A 524 4.56 13.16 19.29
C ASP A 524 4.80 12.05 18.23
N SER A 525 5.57 12.35 17.18
CA SER A 525 6.06 11.37 16.21
C SER A 525 7.51 11.65 15.81
N ALA A 526 8.35 10.63 15.73
CA ALA A 526 9.72 10.77 15.28
C ALA A 526 10.03 9.79 14.14
N LEU A 527 10.39 10.34 12.98
CA LEU A 527 10.76 9.60 11.77
C LEU A 527 12.24 9.84 11.44
N LEU A 528 13.01 8.75 11.44
CA LEU A 528 14.39 8.73 11.00
C LEU A 528 14.47 8.02 9.65
N HIS A 529 14.94 8.74 8.63
CA HIS A 529 15.18 8.20 7.30
C HIS A 529 16.68 8.30 6.96
N ILE A 530 17.27 7.19 6.54
CA ILE A 530 18.67 7.14 6.11
C ILE A 530 18.70 6.63 4.67
N LYS A 531 19.24 7.45 3.76
CA LYS A 531 19.32 7.15 2.33
C LYS A 531 20.53 7.81 1.68
N PRO A 532 21.44 7.05 1.05
CA PRO A 532 21.58 5.59 1.11
C PRO A 532 22.23 5.11 2.41
N VAL A 533 21.85 3.93 2.90
CA VAL A 533 22.54 3.30 4.05
C VAL A 533 23.93 2.78 3.66
N SER A 534 24.87 2.89 4.60
CA SER A 534 26.26 2.49 4.51
C SER A 534 26.65 1.54 5.65
N LEU A 535 27.83 0.90 5.58
CA LEU A 535 28.27 -0.02 6.64
C LEU A 535 28.45 0.65 7.99
N SER A 536 28.77 1.95 8.03
CA SER A 536 28.90 2.71 9.28
C SER A 536 27.57 2.97 9.97
N ASP A 537 26.45 2.78 9.27
CA ASP A 537 25.10 2.95 9.83
C ASP A 537 24.63 1.66 10.56
N SER A 538 25.47 0.62 10.64
CA SER A 538 25.16 -0.54 11.45
C SER A 538 25.31 -0.23 12.94
N GLY A 539 24.30 -0.58 13.73
CA GLY A 539 24.33 -0.41 15.17
C GLY A 539 22.95 -0.46 15.80
N THR A 540 22.89 -0.13 17.08
CA THR A 540 21.63 -0.06 17.83
C THR A 540 21.07 1.35 17.75
N TYR A 541 19.84 1.47 17.27
CA TYR A 541 19.07 2.71 17.27
C TYR A 541 18.02 2.66 18.37
N GLY A 542 17.80 3.76 19.08
CA GLY A 542 16.79 3.86 20.13
C GLY A 542 15.85 5.02 19.90
N CYS A 543 14.54 4.78 19.90
CA CYS A 543 13.56 5.85 20.02
C CYS A 543 13.29 6.11 21.50
N ARG A 544 13.63 7.31 21.97
CA ARG A 544 13.52 7.75 23.35
C ARG A 544 12.37 8.75 23.50
N ALA A 545 11.48 8.50 24.45
CA ALA A 545 10.38 9.38 24.84
C ALA A 545 10.59 9.86 26.27
N VAL A 546 10.41 11.15 26.51
CA VAL A 546 10.60 11.77 27.83
C VAL A 546 9.41 12.66 28.17
N ASN A 547 8.85 12.49 29.36
CA ASN A 547 7.93 13.48 29.93
C ASN A 547 8.36 13.84 31.37
N SER A 548 7.56 14.66 32.06
CA SER A 548 7.88 15.13 33.42
C SER A 548 7.90 14.03 34.48
N ILE A 549 7.47 12.81 34.15
CA ILE A 549 7.37 11.68 35.10
C ILE A 549 8.55 10.72 34.91
N SER A 550 8.84 10.31 33.67
CA SER A 550 9.92 9.37 33.38
C SER A 550 10.32 9.40 31.91
N GLU A 551 11.25 8.52 31.55
CA GLU A 551 11.68 8.24 30.18
C GLU A 551 11.48 6.77 29.82
N GLU A 552 11.15 6.50 28.55
CA GLU A 552 11.16 5.16 27.99
C GLU A 552 11.93 5.16 26.66
N THR A 553 12.70 4.11 26.39
CA THR A 553 13.38 3.93 25.10
C THR A 553 13.09 2.54 24.52
N LYS A 554 12.72 2.48 23.24
CA LYS A 554 12.63 1.23 22.47
C LYS A 554 13.73 1.18 21.44
N THR A 555 14.44 0.06 21.37
CA THR A 555 15.61 -0.10 20.51
C THR A 555 15.38 -1.09 19.37
N THR A 556 16.17 -0.92 18.32
CA THR A 556 16.27 -1.86 17.20
C THR A 556 17.72 -2.02 16.77
N GLN A 557 18.09 -3.23 16.40
CA GLN A 557 19.41 -3.57 15.91
C GLN A 557 19.43 -3.54 14.38
N VAL A 558 20.19 -2.61 13.80
CA VAL A 558 20.35 -2.47 12.35
C VAL A 558 21.67 -3.11 11.92
N ARG A 559 21.60 -4.08 11.01
CA ARG A 559 22.74 -4.78 10.42
C ARG A 559 22.82 -4.44 8.94
N VAL A 560 23.80 -3.63 8.55
CA VAL A 560 24.05 -3.31 7.15
C VAL A 560 25.11 -4.27 6.61
N GLN A 561 24.78 -4.97 5.53
CA GLN A 561 25.64 -5.93 4.86
C GLN A 561 26.05 -5.43 3.48
N ASN A 562 27.15 -5.99 2.99
CA ASN A 562 27.56 -5.78 1.61
C ASN A 562 26.51 -6.34 0.66
N LYS A 563 26.28 -5.63 -0.45
CA LYS A 563 25.42 -6.18 -1.50
C LYS A 563 26.17 -7.34 -2.15
N PRO A 564 25.66 -8.58 -2.13
CA PRO A 564 26.35 -9.72 -2.73
C PRO A 564 26.56 -9.45 -4.22
N LEU A 565 27.71 -9.88 -4.74
CA LEU A 565 27.98 -9.83 -6.17
C LEU A 565 27.16 -10.92 -6.87
N SER A 566 26.34 -10.51 -7.83
CA SER A 566 25.50 -11.42 -8.63
C SER A 566 25.56 -11.05 -10.11
N ILE A 567 25.61 -12.06 -10.99
CA ILE A 567 25.41 -11.88 -12.44
C ILE A 567 23.95 -11.46 -12.68
N SER A 568 23.75 -10.36 -13.37
CA SER A 568 22.45 -9.67 -13.52
C SER A 568 21.89 -9.67 -14.94
N ASP A 569 22.74 -9.72 -15.97
CA ASP A 569 22.33 -9.82 -17.38
C ASP A 569 23.37 -10.64 -18.13
N VAL A 570 22.92 -11.48 -19.06
CA VAL A 570 23.77 -12.33 -19.90
C VAL A 570 23.25 -12.31 -21.34
N ARG A 571 24.13 -11.97 -22.28
CA ARG A 571 23.85 -12.12 -23.71
C ARG A 571 24.85 -13.09 -24.30
N VAL A 572 24.35 -14.11 -24.97
CA VAL A 572 25.18 -15.11 -25.64
C VAL A 572 24.94 -14.97 -27.14
N GLY A 573 26.03 -14.74 -27.87
CA GLY A 573 26.06 -14.75 -29.33
C GLY A 573 26.83 -15.96 -29.86
N ASN A 574 27.16 -15.92 -31.15
CA ASN A 574 27.82 -17.03 -31.83
C ASN A 574 29.28 -17.18 -31.42
N ASP A 575 29.96 -16.05 -31.21
CA ASP A 575 31.38 -15.95 -30.88
C ASP A 575 31.64 -15.10 -29.64
N TYR A 576 30.59 -14.73 -28.89
CA TYR A 576 30.74 -13.91 -27.69
C TYR A 576 29.77 -14.25 -26.56
N ILE A 577 30.19 -13.98 -25.32
CA ILE A 577 29.36 -13.97 -24.12
C ILE A 577 29.54 -12.62 -23.43
N THR A 578 28.45 -11.88 -23.25
CA THR A 578 28.42 -10.64 -22.50
C THR A 578 27.77 -10.86 -21.15
N LEU A 579 28.47 -10.54 -20.07
CA LEU A 579 27.99 -10.61 -18.69
C LEU A 579 27.92 -9.21 -18.11
N ALA A 580 26.85 -8.92 -17.38
CA ALA A 580 26.77 -7.74 -16.53
C ALA A 580 26.47 -8.16 -15.10
N TRP A 581 27.14 -7.59 -14.10
CA TRP A 581 26.94 -7.93 -12.69
C TRP A 581 26.58 -6.72 -11.84
N ARG A 582 25.95 -6.99 -10.70
CA ARG A 582 25.50 -6.01 -9.71
C ARG A 582 25.92 -6.45 -8.30
N GLY A 583 26.38 -5.52 -7.46
CA GLY A 583 26.84 -5.78 -6.08
C GLY A 583 27.98 -4.83 -5.65
N ALA A 584 28.35 -4.83 -4.36
CA ALA A 584 29.47 -4.05 -3.83
C ALA A 584 30.04 -4.67 -2.54
N ILE A 585 31.34 -5.00 -2.51
CA ILE A 585 32.09 -5.45 -1.32
C ILE A 585 33.10 -4.36 -0.92
N PRO A 586 32.83 -3.49 0.07
CA PRO A 586 33.57 -2.24 0.33
C PRO A 586 34.93 -2.38 0.99
N ARG A 587 35.37 -3.60 1.32
CA ARG A 587 36.73 -3.83 1.85
C ARG A 587 37.68 -4.44 0.84
N VAL A 588 37.28 -4.40 -0.43
CA VAL A 588 38.03 -5.04 -1.49
C VAL A 588 38.02 -4.14 -2.71
N GLN A 589 39.21 -3.82 -3.21
CA GLN A 589 39.32 -3.17 -4.50
C GLN A 589 38.76 -4.10 -5.59
N MET A 590 38.07 -3.53 -6.58
CA MET A 590 37.53 -4.29 -7.71
C MET A 590 38.61 -5.06 -8.48
N SER A 591 39.86 -4.58 -8.43
CA SER A 591 41.08 -5.26 -8.91
C SER A 591 41.32 -6.66 -8.32
N ASP A 592 40.66 -7.02 -7.22
CA ASP A 592 40.78 -8.36 -6.61
C ASP A 592 39.77 -9.38 -7.20
N PHE A 593 38.84 -8.95 -8.06
CA PHE A 593 37.89 -9.83 -8.73
C PHE A 593 38.39 -10.26 -10.10
N GLN A 594 38.27 -11.56 -10.35
CA GLN A 594 38.62 -12.16 -11.62
C GLN A 594 37.42 -12.93 -12.15
N LEU A 595 37.17 -12.76 -13.45
CA LEU A 595 36.30 -13.63 -14.21
C LEU A 595 37.16 -14.83 -14.64
N PHE A 596 36.71 -16.03 -14.29
CA PHE A 596 37.33 -17.32 -14.60
C PHE A 596 36.60 -17.99 -15.76
#